data_AF-M3DFG0-F1
#
_entry.id   AF-M3DFG0-F1
#
_cell.length_a   1.000
_cell.length_b   1.000
_cell.length_c   1.000
_cell.angle_alpha   90.00
_cell.angle_beta   90.00
_cell.angle_gamma   90.00
#
_symmetry.space_group_name_H-M   'P 1'
#
loop_
_entity.id
_entity.type
_entity.pdbx_description
1 polymer ?
#
loop_
_entity_poly.entity_id
_entity_poly.type
_entity_poly.pdbx_seq_one_letter_code
_entity_poly.pdbx_strand_id
1 'polypeptide(L)'
;MTVTTTGRAADADEPAALGPEPEPVEPEPVEPEPVEPEPVEPEPVEPEPESGERPGRRRAVAVPDLRPYADPRAVAGLAAAGLKASRRPARSLARRAAGAVVRLARSLMTGSVRLLSLAVGWISGAHGPGGSVAARIGLALFAVAAVARTIADHAAPAWAAVTAAWIVAALLADSGRLGRRPQTASSKTGDAKTGSGKADDGKTAAAAVEKTPTRPRRGLFGLLRRTSAPADDSSGEKPLEQPPAPPSWEDVSRALHDLVGPGRGVLLTALRDRLRLPDTKAVREVLAQHSIPTRPGVRTQAGNGPGVHRDDFPAPPPSPAAPPVGDVVAGQRTNNNEPTPEPWSARELQQGFRIVPDPEYGPAASRVEYLHKKT
;
A
#
# COMPACT_ATOMS: atom_id res chain seq x y z
N MET A 1 65.90 -10.26 -55.63
CA MET A 1 65.52 -9.03 -54.90
C MET A 1 65.05 -8.03 -55.93
N THR A 2 63.75 -7.98 -56.18
CA THR A 2 63.14 -7.14 -57.22
C THR A 2 62.15 -6.19 -56.55
N VAL A 3 62.44 -4.90 -56.62
CA VAL A 3 61.58 -3.81 -56.15
C VAL A 3 60.56 -3.54 -57.25
N THR A 4 59.28 -3.67 -56.92
CA THR A 4 58.18 -3.34 -57.85
C THR A 4 57.37 -2.21 -57.23
N THR A 5 57.70 -0.98 -57.64
CA THR A 5 56.89 0.22 -57.46
C THR A 5 55.68 0.13 -58.37
N THR A 6 54.47 0.18 -57.79
CA THR A 6 53.23 0.42 -58.55
C THR A 6 52.47 1.57 -57.89
N GLY A 7 52.42 2.68 -58.62
CA GLY A 7 51.57 3.81 -58.32
C GLY A 7 50.10 3.45 -58.50
N ARG A 8 49.24 4.05 -57.66
CA ARG A 8 47.80 4.01 -57.82
C ARG A 8 47.27 5.43 -57.87
N ALA A 9 46.52 5.64 -58.94
CA ALA A 9 46.01 6.90 -59.44
C ALA A 9 44.99 7.57 -58.53
N ALA A 10 44.93 8.88 -58.69
CA ALA A 10 43.90 9.77 -58.23
C ALA A 10 42.55 9.44 -58.88
N ASP A 11 41.53 9.19 -58.05
CA ASP A 11 40.11 9.38 -58.36
C ASP A 11 39.70 10.65 -57.60
N ALA A 12 39.45 11.77 -58.30
CA ALA A 12 38.20 12.11 -58.96
C ALA A 12 37.16 12.64 -57.96
N ASP A 13 37.24 13.97 -57.80
CA ASP A 13 36.18 14.92 -57.44
C ASP A 13 34.75 14.37 -57.51
N GLU A 14 34.11 14.27 -56.35
CA GLU A 14 32.68 14.05 -56.18
C GLU A 14 32.03 15.43 -55.96
N PRO A 15 31.18 15.94 -56.89
CA PRO A 15 30.58 17.25 -56.73
C PRO A 15 29.56 17.24 -55.59
N ALA A 16 29.82 18.12 -54.62
CA ALA A 16 28.94 18.41 -53.49
C ALA A 16 27.49 18.62 -53.95
N ALA A 17 26.63 17.66 -53.61
CA ALA A 17 25.19 17.79 -53.75
C ALA A 17 24.71 18.94 -52.84
N LEU A 18 24.28 20.03 -53.48
CA LEU A 18 23.54 21.12 -52.86
C LEU A 18 22.30 20.54 -52.18
N GLY A 19 22.33 20.55 -50.84
CA GLY A 19 21.17 20.17 -50.03
C GLY A 19 19.99 21.11 -50.32
N PRO A 20 18.74 20.62 -50.19
CA PRO A 20 17.55 21.41 -50.45
C PRO A 20 17.53 22.66 -49.56
N GLU A 21 17.25 23.81 -50.18
CA GLU A 21 17.00 25.07 -49.47
C GLU A 21 15.93 24.85 -48.40
N PRO A 22 16.15 25.33 -47.16
CA PRO A 22 15.14 25.24 -46.13
C PRO A 22 13.95 26.11 -46.52
N GLU A 23 12.77 25.49 -46.65
CA GLU A 23 11.52 26.20 -46.87
C GLU A 23 11.28 27.20 -45.72
N PRO A 24 10.81 28.42 -46.02
CA PRO A 24 10.54 29.44 -45.01
C PRO A 24 9.43 28.95 -44.09
N VAL A 25 9.78 28.65 -42.84
CA VAL A 25 8.84 28.29 -41.79
C VAL A 25 8.03 29.54 -41.44
N GLU A 26 6.76 29.57 -41.86
CA GLU A 26 5.81 30.60 -41.45
C GLU A 26 5.65 30.52 -39.91
N PRO A 27 5.84 31.63 -39.18
CA PRO A 27 5.68 31.62 -37.74
C PRO A 27 4.21 31.36 -37.41
N GLU A 28 3.94 30.21 -36.79
CA GLU A 28 2.61 29.92 -36.26
C GLU A 28 2.21 31.02 -35.26
N PRO A 29 1.00 31.59 -35.38
CA PRO A 29 0.53 32.64 -34.49
C PRO A 29 0.46 32.11 -33.06
N VAL A 30 1.31 32.67 -32.20
CA VAL A 30 1.31 32.38 -30.76
C VAL A 30 0.03 32.97 -30.18
N GLU A 31 -0.97 32.13 -29.95
CA GLU A 31 -2.14 32.50 -29.16
C GLU A 31 -1.67 32.80 -27.73
N PRO A 32 -1.91 34.02 -27.20
CA PRO A 32 -1.52 34.34 -25.83
C PRO A 32 -2.32 33.44 -24.89
N GLU A 33 -1.62 32.57 -24.15
CA GLU A 33 -2.25 31.79 -23.09
C GLU A 33 -2.92 32.76 -22.09
N PRO A 34 -4.22 32.58 -21.81
CA PRO A 34 -4.92 33.42 -20.86
C PRO A 34 -4.25 33.27 -19.49
N VAL A 35 -3.67 34.37 -19.01
CA VAL A 35 -3.12 34.48 -17.66
C VAL A 35 -4.30 34.37 -16.69
N GLU A 36 -4.54 33.16 -16.17
CA GLU A 36 -5.46 32.98 -15.06
C GLU A 36 -4.90 33.75 -13.87
N PRO A 37 -5.61 34.76 -13.34
CA PRO A 37 -5.14 35.48 -12.16
C PRO A 37 -5.04 34.49 -11.01
N GLU A 38 -3.84 34.33 -10.46
CA GLU A 38 -3.63 33.52 -9.28
C GLU A 38 -4.60 33.98 -8.18
N PRO A 39 -5.46 33.10 -7.65
CA PRO A 39 -6.36 33.46 -6.58
C PRO A 39 -5.52 33.90 -5.39
N VAL A 40 -5.58 35.20 -5.09
CA VAL A 40 -5.01 35.78 -3.88
C VAL A 40 -5.75 35.13 -2.72
N GLU A 41 -5.13 34.11 -2.11
CA GLU A 41 -5.60 33.55 -0.86
C GLU A 41 -5.61 34.68 0.17
N PRO A 42 -6.76 35.10 0.70
CA PRO A 42 -6.80 36.13 1.72
C PRO A 42 -6.02 35.58 2.92
N GLU A 43 -4.93 36.27 3.28
CA GLU A 43 -4.19 35.94 4.49
C GLU A 43 -5.19 35.88 5.66
N PRO A 44 -5.18 34.80 6.45
CA PRO A 44 -6.07 34.67 7.58
C PRO A 44 -5.79 35.84 8.52
N VAL A 45 -6.74 36.78 8.58
CA VAL A 45 -6.77 37.85 9.56
C VAL A 45 -6.86 37.15 10.92
N GLU A 46 -5.72 37.03 11.61
CA GLU A 46 -5.69 36.64 13.01
C GLU A 46 -6.56 37.65 13.75
N PRO A 47 -7.66 37.22 14.39
CA PRO A 47 -8.48 38.14 15.16
C PRO A 47 -7.57 38.70 16.25
N GLU A 48 -7.29 40.01 16.17
CA GLU A 48 -6.67 40.72 17.27
C GLU A 48 -7.48 40.40 18.53
N PRO A 49 -6.84 39.89 19.60
CA PRO A 49 -7.56 39.55 20.81
C PRO A 49 -8.22 40.82 21.33
N GLU A 50 -9.56 40.82 21.36
CA GLU A 50 -10.33 41.90 21.95
C GLU A 50 -9.81 42.17 23.37
N SER A 51 -9.15 43.33 23.48
CA SER A 51 -8.61 43.88 24.71
C SER A 51 -9.76 44.28 25.63
N GLY A 52 -10.32 43.31 26.36
CA GLY A 52 -11.47 43.58 27.22
C GLY A 52 -11.79 42.51 28.27
N GLU A 53 -11.61 41.23 27.97
CA GLU A 53 -11.90 40.18 28.96
C GLU A 53 -10.69 39.92 29.86
N ARG A 54 -10.63 40.70 30.94
CA ARG A 54 -9.80 40.34 32.10
C ARG A 54 -10.22 38.92 32.53
N PRO A 55 -9.31 37.93 32.53
CA PRO A 55 -9.63 36.62 33.05
C PRO A 55 -10.02 36.81 34.52
N GLY A 56 -11.31 36.68 34.80
CA GLY A 56 -11.83 36.75 36.16
C GLY A 56 -10.99 35.80 37.00
N ARG A 57 -10.33 36.34 38.04
CA ARG A 57 -9.45 35.61 38.96
C ARG A 57 -10.10 34.27 39.25
N ARG A 58 -9.63 33.21 38.59
CA ARG A 58 -9.99 31.85 38.95
C ARG A 58 -9.52 31.74 40.38
N ARG A 59 -10.48 31.69 41.31
CA ARG A 59 -10.20 31.47 42.72
C ARG A 59 -9.35 30.21 42.74
N ALA A 60 -8.06 30.37 43.00
CA ALA A 60 -7.16 29.26 43.20
C ALA A 60 -7.87 28.40 44.24
N VAL A 61 -8.31 27.21 43.83
CA VAL A 61 -8.83 26.22 44.76
C VAL A 61 -7.68 26.04 45.73
N ALA A 62 -7.83 26.58 46.94
CA ALA A 62 -6.82 26.52 47.97
C ALA A 62 -6.67 25.04 48.26
N VAL A 63 -5.66 24.42 47.63
CA VAL A 63 -5.32 23.04 47.88
C VAL A 63 -4.94 23.02 49.35
N PRO A 64 -5.72 22.36 50.22
CA PRO A 64 -5.42 22.33 51.65
C PRO A 64 -3.99 21.84 51.81
N ASP A 65 -3.23 22.47 52.69
CA ASP A 65 -1.83 22.11 52.89
C ASP A 65 -1.80 20.67 53.43
N LEU A 66 -1.51 19.71 52.55
CA LEU A 66 -1.46 18.27 52.87
C LEU A 66 -0.13 17.88 53.51
N ARG A 67 0.79 18.82 53.73
CA ARG A 67 2.07 18.57 54.41
C ARG A 67 1.93 17.90 55.79
N PRO A 68 0.90 18.15 56.61
CA PRO A 68 0.71 17.46 57.89
C PRO A 68 0.27 15.99 57.74
N TYR A 69 -0.26 15.61 56.57
CA TYR A 69 -0.82 14.27 56.32
C TYR A 69 0.02 13.42 55.36
N ALA A 70 1.03 14.03 54.73
CA ALA A 70 2.01 13.33 53.91
C ALA A 70 3.06 12.65 54.80
N ASP A 71 2.71 11.52 55.39
CA ASP A 71 3.70 10.67 56.07
C ASP A 71 4.76 10.24 55.02
N PRO A 72 6.04 10.64 55.17
CA PRO A 72 7.09 10.32 54.20
C PRO A 72 7.25 8.82 53.99
N ARG A 73 6.83 7.98 54.95
CA ARG A 73 6.84 6.52 54.82
C ARG A 73 5.68 6.00 53.95
N ALA A 74 4.50 6.63 54.03
CA ALA A 74 3.38 6.32 53.16
C ALA A 74 3.66 6.74 51.70
N VAL A 75 4.34 7.88 51.50
CA VAL A 75 4.75 8.35 50.16
C VAL A 75 5.78 7.41 49.52
N ALA A 76 6.75 6.90 50.29
CA ALA A 76 7.71 5.91 49.79
C ALA A 76 7.02 4.58 49.39
N GLY A 77 6.05 4.12 50.20
CA GLY A 77 5.25 2.94 49.88
C GLY A 77 4.37 3.12 48.63
N LEU A 78 3.77 4.30 48.46
CA LEU A 78 2.90 4.62 47.33
C LEU A 78 3.70 4.86 46.03
N ALA A 79 4.91 5.41 46.11
CA ALA A 79 5.83 5.51 44.98
C ALA A 79 6.31 4.11 44.54
N ALA A 80 6.66 3.22 45.48
CA ALA A 80 7.05 1.85 45.17
C ALA A 80 5.87 1.01 44.62
N ALA A 81 4.66 1.21 45.15
CA ALA A 81 3.44 0.57 44.66
C ALA A 81 3.01 1.12 43.29
N GLY A 82 3.14 2.43 43.06
CA GLY A 82 2.90 3.08 41.76
C GLY A 82 3.87 2.61 40.68
N LEU A 83 5.16 2.45 41.01
CA LEU A 83 6.17 1.87 40.12
C LEU A 83 5.95 0.38 39.84
N LYS A 84 5.31 -0.38 40.76
CA LYS A 84 4.91 -1.78 40.52
C LYS A 84 3.59 -1.89 39.73
N ALA A 85 2.63 -1.00 39.96
CA ALA A 85 1.37 -0.94 39.25
C ALA A 85 1.54 -0.49 37.79
N SER A 86 2.45 0.45 37.51
CA SER A 86 2.77 0.91 36.15
C SER A 86 3.49 -0.14 35.29
N ARG A 87 4.13 -1.14 35.91
CA ARG A 87 4.82 -2.24 35.21
C ARG A 87 3.89 -3.30 34.62
N ARG A 88 2.62 -3.38 35.04
CA ARG A 88 1.66 -4.38 34.53
C ARG A 88 1.04 -4.03 33.15
N PRO A 89 0.62 -2.79 32.85
CA PRO A 89 0.19 -2.43 31.49
C PRO A 89 1.37 -2.25 30.51
N ALA A 90 2.58 -1.96 30.99
CA ALA A 90 3.77 -1.69 30.17
C ALA A 90 4.18 -2.83 29.23
N ARG A 91 3.95 -4.10 29.59
CA ARG A 91 4.30 -5.23 28.69
C ARG A 91 3.42 -5.27 27.43
N SER A 92 2.16 -4.87 27.53
CA SER A 92 1.26 -4.84 26.38
C SER A 92 1.58 -3.69 25.43
N LEU A 93 1.91 -2.51 26.00
CA LEU A 93 2.36 -1.35 25.25
C LEU A 93 3.73 -1.59 24.61
N ALA A 94 4.68 -2.19 25.34
CA ALA A 94 5.99 -2.54 24.80
C ALA A 94 5.88 -3.55 23.64
N ARG A 95 4.99 -4.55 23.72
CA ARG A 95 4.76 -5.48 22.61
C ARG A 95 4.12 -4.79 21.40
N ARG A 96 3.18 -3.87 21.62
CA ARG A 96 2.57 -3.07 20.53
C ARG A 96 3.58 -2.14 19.89
N ALA A 97 4.40 -1.46 20.68
CA ALA A 97 5.48 -0.59 20.20
C ALA A 97 6.55 -1.39 19.45
N ALA A 98 7.00 -2.52 19.98
CA ALA A 98 7.94 -3.41 19.30
C ALA A 98 7.35 -3.93 17.97
N GLY A 99 6.07 -4.30 17.95
CA GLY A 99 5.38 -4.69 16.71
C GLY A 99 5.34 -3.57 15.67
N ALA A 100 5.09 -2.32 16.09
CA ALA A 100 5.12 -1.16 15.20
C ALA A 100 6.53 -0.88 14.66
N VAL A 101 7.56 -0.96 15.51
CA VAL A 101 8.97 -0.80 15.12
C VAL A 101 9.39 -1.88 14.12
N VAL A 102 9.02 -3.15 14.35
CA VAL A 102 9.32 -4.24 13.43
C VAL A 102 8.63 -4.04 12.07
N ARG A 103 7.38 -3.59 12.06
CA ARG A 103 6.66 -3.27 10.80
C ARG A 103 7.33 -2.12 10.05
N LEU A 104 7.70 -1.05 10.76
CA LEU A 104 8.40 0.09 10.16
C LEU A 104 9.75 -0.33 9.60
N ALA A 105 10.54 -1.10 10.36
CA ALA A 105 11.83 -1.63 9.89
C ALA A 105 11.66 -2.51 8.65
N ARG A 106 10.64 -3.38 8.61
CA ARG A 106 10.36 -4.22 7.45
C ARG A 106 9.96 -3.40 6.22
N SER A 107 9.11 -2.38 6.38
CA SER A 107 8.71 -1.45 5.31
C SER A 107 9.91 -0.65 4.78
N LEU A 108 10.81 -0.21 5.67
CA LEU A 108 12.05 0.46 5.28
C LEU A 108 12.99 -0.47 4.51
N MET A 109 13.11 -1.74 4.91
CA MET A 109 13.90 -2.73 4.16
C MET A 109 13.31 -3.01 2.77
N THR A 110 12.00 -3.27 2.67
CA THR A 110 11.35 -3.52 1.38
C THR A 110 11.40 -2.30 0.47
N GLY A 111 11.15 -1.11 1.03
CA GLY A 111 11.26 0.17 0.34
C GLY A 111 12.68 0.44 -0.17
N SER A 112 13.70 0.21 0.66
CA SER A 112 15.11 0.39 0.29
C SER A 112 15.53 -0.56 -0.84
N VAL A 113 15.13 -1.83 -0.79
CA VAL A 113 15.40 -2.80 -1.87
C VAL A 113 14.75 -2.37 -3.18
N ARG A 114 13.50 -1.88 -3.13
CA ARG A 114 12.81 -1.36 -4.32
C ARG A 114 13.51 -0.12 -4.87
N LEU A 115 13.89 0.82 -4.01
CA LEU A 115 14.58 2.04 -4.40
C LEU A 115 15.94 1.73 -5.06
N LEU A 116 16.71 0.81 -4.49
CA LEU A 116 17.95 0.32 -5.10
C LEU A 116 17.69 -0.37 -6.45
N SER A 117 16.64 -1.18 -6.56
CA SER A 117 16.29 -1.83 -7.83
C SER A 117 15.89 -0.81 -8.92
N LEU A 118 15.19 0.27 -8.54
CA LEU A 118 14.86 1.37 -9.45
C LEU A 118 16.12 2.15 -9.85
N ALA A 119 17.02 2.40 -8.91
CA ALA A 119 18.30 3.04 -9.20
C ALA A 119 19.15 2.20 -10.16
N VAL A 120 19.26 0.89 -9.94
CA VAL A 120 19.97 -0.04 -10.84
C VAL A 120 19.27 -0.13 -12.20
N GLY A 121 17.94 -0.20 -12.21
CA GLY A 121 17.12 -0.20 -13.43
C GLY A 121 17.27 1.10 -14.24
N TRP A 122 17.44 2.23 -13.55
CA TRP A 122 17.74 3.51 -14.17
C TRP A 122 19.18 3.55 -14.67
N ILE A 123 20.20 3.17 -13.89
CA ILE A 123 21.60 3.17 -14.34
C ILE A 123 21.79 2.26 -15.56
N SER A 124 21.14 1.10 -15.60
CA SER A 124 21.24 0.12 -16.69
C SER A 124 20.50 0.50 -17.98
N GLY A 125 19.71 1.58 -18.00
CA GLY A 125 18.92 1.95 -19.18
C GLY A 125 17.52 1.32 -19.24
N ALA A 126 17.19 0.38 -18.36
CA ALA A 126 15.89 -0.29 -18.37
C ALA A 126 14.71 0.66 -18.06
N HIS A 127 14.97 1.74 -17.31
CA HIS A 127 13.97 2.73 -16.90
C HIS A 127 14.45 4.14 -17.27
N GLY A 128 13.56 4.96 -17.84
CA GLY A 128 13.82 6.38 -18.14
C GLY A 128 14.27 6.69 -19.58
N PRO A 129 14.20 7.97 -20.01
CA PRO A 129 14.47 8.41 -21.38
C PRO A 129 15.93 8.15 -21.82
N GLY A 130 16.14 7.92 -23.11
CA GLY A 130 17.28 7.21 -23.72
C GLY A 130 18.68 7.84 -23.67
N GLY A 131 19.19 8.20 -22.50
CA GLY A 131 20.61 8.56 -22.31
C GLY A 131 21.57 7.36 -22.24
N SER A 132 22.84 7.58 -22.64
CA SER A 132 23.92 6.58 -22.55
C SER A 132 24.16 6.10 -21.10
N VAL A 133 24.43 4.80 -20.93
CA VAL A 133 24.76 4.18 -19.62
C VAL A 133 25.94 4.88 -18.95
N ALA A 134 26.94 5.31 -19.73
CA ALA A 134 28.10 6.03 -19.19
C ALA A 134 27.71 7.37 -18.56
N ALA A 135 26.80 8.12 -19.19
CA ALA A 135 26.30 9.38 -18.65
C ALA A 135 25.50 9.16 -17.35
N ARG A 136 24.72 8.08 -17.27
CA ARG A 136 23.96 7.73 -16.06
C ARG A 136 24.87 7.33 -14.90
N ILE A 137 25.91 6.53 -15.17
CA ILE A 137 26.94 6.20 -14.17
C ILE A 137 27.66 7.46 -13.71
N GLY A 138 28.05 8.34 -14.64
CA GLY A 138 28.68 9.62 -14.32
C GLY A 138 27.82 10.48 -13.40
N LEU A 139 26.52 10.62 -13.71
CA LEU A 139 25.58 11.37 -12.87
C LEU A 139 25.40 10.73 -11.48
N ALA A 140 25.32 9.40 -11.41
CA ALA A 140 25.20 8.69 -10.14
C ALA A 140 26.45 8.89 -9.26
N LEU A 141 27.65 8.76 -9.83
CA LEU A 141 28.90 9.01 -9.13
C LEU A 141 29.02 10.47 -8.66
N PHE A 142 28.62 11.43 -9.52
CA PHE A 142 28.58 12.84 -9.15
C PHE A 142 27.65 13.09 -7.96
N ALA A 143 26.44 12.52 -7.97
CA ALA A 143 25.50 12.65 -6.85
C ALA A 143 26.07 12.07 -5.54
N VAL A 144 26.71 10.90 -5.60
CA VAL A 144 27.37 10.29 -4.43
C VAL A 144 28.51 11.17 -3.92
N ALA A 145 29.34 11.71 -4.82
CA ALA A 145 30.44 12.60 -4.45
C ALA A 145 29.93 13.92 -3.84
N ALA A 146 28.84 14.49 -4.38
CA ALA A 146 28.20 15.67 -3.82
C ALA A 146 27.68 15.41 -2.40
N VAL A 147 26.97 14.31 -2.16
CA VAL A 147 26.49 13.92 -0.83
C VAL A 147 27.66 13.71 0.14
N ALA A 148 28.71 13.00 -0.28
CA ALA A 148 29.91 12.80 0.53
C ALA A 148 30.60 14.13 0.89
N ARG A 149 30.65 15.07 -0.05
CA ARG A 149 31.19 16.41 0.17
C ARG A 149 30.33 17.22 1.14
N THR A 150 29.01 17.22 0.97
CA THR A 150 28.07 17.87 1.90
C THR A 150 28.20 17.30 3.32
N ILE A 151 28.39 15.99 3.45
CA ILE A 151 28.64 15.33 4.74
C ILE A 151 29.97 15.80 5.35
N ALA A 152 31.03 15.93 4.55
CA ALA A 152 32.32 16.40 5.02
C ALA A 152 32.27 17.87 5.48
N ASP A 153 31.54 18.71 4.76
CA ASP A 153 31.46 20.15 5.03
C ASP A 153 30.49 20.49 6.19
N HIS A 154 29.44 19.68 6.39
CA HIS A 154 28.38 19.97 7.38
C HIS A 154 28.22 18.94 8.50
N ALA A 155 29.01 17.86 8.56
CA ALA A 155 29.04 16.88 9.64
C ALA A 155 27.66 16.33 10.08
N ALA A 156 27.31 16.40 11.36
CA ALA A 156 26.13 15.78 11.97
C ALA A 156 24.78 16.13 11.31
N PRO A 157 24.45 17.41 11.00
CA PRO A 157 23.18 17.74 10.35
C PRO A 157 23.05 17.16 8.93
N ALA A 158 24.15 17.01 8.18
CA ALA A 158 24.11 16.38 6.86
C ALA A 158 23.75 14.90 6.95
N TRP A 159 24.31 14.16 7.91
CA TRP A 159 23.94 12.76 8.15
C TRP A 159 22.47 12.59 8.51
N ALA A 160 21.94 13.47 9.36
CA ALA A 160 20.52 13.45 9.72
C ALA A 160 19.62 13.72 8.50
N ALA A 161 19.97 14.72 7.68
CA ALA A 161 19.22 15.07 6.47
C ALA A 161 19.23 13.93 5.42
N VAL A 162 20.40 13.34 5.15
CA VAL A 162 20.54 12.22 4.21
C VAL A 162 19.76 11.00 4.69
N THR A 163 19.83 10.69 5.98
CA THR A 163 19.08 9.56 6.57
C THR A 163 17.57 9.79 6.49
N ALA A 164 17.10 11.01 6.81
CA ALA A 164 15.70 11.38 6.69
C ALA A 164 15.21 11.30 5.24
N ALA A 165 15.98 11.84 4.29
CA ALA A 165 15.67 11.77 2.87
C ALA A 165 15.58 10.32 2.37
N TRP A 166 16.51 9.45 2.79
CA TRP A 166 16.47 8.02 2.47
C TRP A 166 15.23 7.33 3.03
N ILE A 167 14.89 7.58 4.29
CA ILE A 167 13.69 7.03 4.96
C ILE A 167 12.42 7.42 4.19
N VAL A 168 12.27 8.71 3.85
CA VAL A 168 11.12 9.21 3.10
C VAL A 168 11.05 8.53 1.72
N ALA A 169 12.17 8.46 1.01
CA ALA A 169 12.22 7.84 -0.31
C ALA A 169 11.91 6.33 -0.28
N ALA A 170 12.41 5.60 0.73
CA ALA A 170 12.10 4.20 0.93
C ALA A 170 10.60 3.97 1.22
N LEU A 171 9.98 4.79 2.07
CA LEU A 171 8.54 4.72 2.34
C LEU A 171 7.70 5.03 1.09
N LEU A 172 8.11 6.02 0.29
CA LEU A 172 7.47 6.32 -0.99
C LEU A 172 7.59 5.17 -1.99
N ALA A 173 8.74 4.48 -2.03
CA ALA A 173 8.95 3.30 -2.87
C ALA A 173 8.11 2.10 -2.40
N ASP A 174 7.97 1.89 -1.09
CA ASP A 174 7.16 0.82 -0.51
C ASP A 174 5.66 1.04 -0.79
N SER A 175 5.20 2.29 -0.72
CA SER A 175 3.81 2.67 -1.06
C SER A 175 3.46 2.56 -2.55
N GLY A 176 4.44 2.31 -3.42
CA GLY A 176 4.25 2.18 -4.86
C GLY A 176 4.02 3.50 -5.60
N ARG A 177 4.21 4.65 -4.94
CA ARG A 177 4.04 5.98 -5.56
C ARG A 177 5.12 6.31 -6.60
N LEU A 178 6.35 5.83 -6.40
CA LEU A 178 7.48 6.09 -7.31
C LEU A 178 7.45 5.25 -8.60
N GLY A 179 6.67 4.16 -8.65
CA GLY A 179 6.67 3.21 -9.76
C GLY A 179 5.54 3.40 -10.77
N ARG A 180 4.54 4.24 -10.47
CA ARG A 180 3.55 4.62 -11.48
C ARG A 180 4.21 5.59 -12.42
N ARG A 181 4.79 5.06 -13.51
CA ARG A 181 5.09 5.85 -14.70
C ARG A 181 3.86 6.75 -14.89
N PRO A 182 4.00 8.08 -14.87
CA PRO A 182 2.88 8.94 -15.18
C PRO A 182 2.35 8.37 -16.50
N GLN A 183 1.11 7.88 -16.47
CA GLN A 183 0.45 7.51 -17.69
C GLN A 183 0.38 8.84 -18.41
N THR A 184 1.37 9.11 -19.26
CA THR A 184 1.34 10.16 -20.24
C THR A 184 -0.01 9.95 -20.88
N ALA A 185 -0.96 10.83 -20.55
CA ALA A 185 -2.31 10.78 -21.04
C ALA A 185 -2.15 10.50 -22.52
N SER A 186 -2.51 9.28 -22.95
CA SER A 186 -2.31 8.88 -24.32
C SER A 186 -2.99 9.99 -25.11
N SER A 187 -2.19 10.76 -25.84
CA SER A 187 -2.70 11.68 -26.82
C SER A 187 -3.75 10.89 -27.57
N LYS A 188 -5.00 11.28 -27.37
CA LYS A 188 -6.14 10.82 -28.13
C LYS A 188 -5.86 11.34 -29.53
N THR A 189 -5.00 10.63 -30.26
CA THR A 189 -4.89 10.71 -31.70
C THR A 189 -6.27 10.27 -32.15
N GLY A 190 -7.12 11.26 -32.38
CA GLY A 190 -8.45 11.05 -32.90
C GLY A 190 -8.29 10.41 -34.26
N ASP A 191 -8.50 9.10 -34.29
CA ASP A 191 -9.07 8.41 -35.44
C ASP A 191 -10.42 9.07 -35.76
N ALA A 192 -10.39 10.08 -36.62
CA ALA A 192 -11.55 10.70 -37.22
C ALA A 192 -11.20 11.25 -38.60
N LYS A 193 -10.98 10.36 -39.58
CA LYS A 193 -11.55 10.53 -40.94
C LYS A 193 -11.42 9.27 -41.79
N THR A 194 -12.33 8.33 -41.56
CA THR A 194 -12.76 7.37 -42.57
C THR A 194 -13.51 8.14 -43.67
N GLY A 195 -13.01 8.03 -44.91
CA GLY A 195 -13.82 7.90 -46.12
C GLY A 195 -14.54 9.14 -46.67
N SER A 196 -13.93 9.78 -47.67
CA SER A 196 -14.69 10.21 -48.87
C SER A 196 -13.79 10.00 -50.08
N GLY A 197 -14.24 9.13 -50.98
CA GLY A 197 -13.43 8.59 -52.06
C GLY A 197 -13.09 9.60 -53.14
N LYS A 198 -12.06 9.24 -53.91
CA LYS A 198 -11.95 9.60 -55.31
C LYS A 198 -11.27 8.45 -56.03
N ALA A 199 -12.02 7.83 -56.94
CA ALA A 199 -11.49 6.94 -57.93
C ALA A 199 -10.54 7.73 -58.83
N ASP A 200 -9.36 7.20 -59.08
CA ASP A 200 -8.74 7.36 -60.39
C ASP A 200 -7.82 6.17 -60.68
N ASP A 201 -8.01 5.68 -61.90
CA ASP A 201 -7.33 4.56 -62.53
C ASP A 201 -5.86 4.89 -62.83
N GLY A 202 -5.00 3.86 -62.76
CA GLY A 202 -3.63 3.94 -63.27
C GLY A 202 -2.71 2.98 -62.53
N LYS A 203 -2.66 1.71 -62.91
CA LYS A 203 -1.65 1.20 -63.87
C LYS A 203 -0.21 1.56 -63.46
N THR A 204 0.43 0.68 -62.71
CA THR A 204 1.65 -0.03 -63.14
C THR A 204 2.02 -1.14 -62.16
N ALA A 205 2.44 -2.25 -62.75
CA ALA A 205 2.94 -3.44 -62.10
C ALA A 205 4.38 -3.27 -61.61
N ALA A 206 4.77 -4.24 -60.77
CA ALA A 206 6.14 -4.67 -60.47
C ALA A 206 6.97 -3.80 -59.52
N ALA A 207 6.94 -4.17 -58.23
CA ALA A 207 8.15 -4.46 -57.45
C ALA A 207 7.76 -5.13 -56.14
N ALA A 208 7.96 -6.44 -56.07
CA ALA A 208 7.99 -7.19 -54.83
C ALA A 208 9.17 -6.71 -53.99
N VAL A 209 8.89 -6.02 -52.88
CA VAL A 209 9.85 -5.82 -51.80
C VAL A 209 9.19 -6.32 -50.52
N GLU A 210 9.53 -7.55 -50.20
CA GLU A 210 9.22 -8.28 -48.98
C GLU A 210 9.82 -7.52 -47.77
N LYS A 211 9.03 -6.62 -47.18
CA LYS A 211 9.38 -5.99 -45.88
C LYS A 211 9.11 -6.99 -44.77
N THR A 212 10.16 -7.71 -44.40
CA THR A 212 10.25 -8.56 -43.22
C THR A 212 9.97 -7.74 -41.95
N PRO A 213 9.11 -8.20 -41.03
CA PRO A 213 8.95 -7.55 -39.73
C PRO A 213 10.19 -7.79 -38.87
N THR A 214 10.87 -6.70 -38.54
CA THR A 214 11.98 -6.63 -37.60
C THR A 214 11.57 -7.18 -36.24
N ARG A 215 11.94 -8.43 -35.97
CA ARG A 215 11.86 -9.07 -34.64
C ARG A 215 12.62 -8.22 -33.61
N PRO A 216 12.03 -7.89 -32.45
CA PRO A 216 12.78 -7.31 -31.35
C PRO A 216 13.82 -8.34 -30.86
N ARG A 217 15.10 -7.94 -30.89
CA ARG A 217 16.23 -8.72 -30.39
C ARG A 217 16.03 -9.04 -28.92
N ARG A 218 15.64 -10.28 -28.65
CA ARG A 218 15.56 -10.90 -27.32
C ARG A 218 17.00 -10.99 -26.79
N GLY A 219 17.33 -10.11 -25.85
CA GLY A 219 18.67 -9.95 -25.30
C GLY A 219 19.21 -11.24 -24.67
N LEU A 220 20.49 -11.48 -24.91
CA LEU A 220 21.28 -12.69 -24.59
C LEU A 220 21.61 -12.88 -23.09
N PHE A 221 20.97 -12.15 -22.17
CA PHE A 221 21.31 -12.15 -20.74
C PHE A 221 20.71 -13.31 -19.93
N GLY A 222 20.15 -14.33 -20.58
CA GLY A 222 19.54 -15.48 -19.92
C GLY A 222 20.50 -16.62 -19.51
N LEU A 223 21.81 -16.48 -19.70
CA LEU A 223 22.75 -17.61 -19.70
C LEU A 223 23.72 -17.70 -18.51
N LEU A 224 23.61 -16.87 -17.46
CA LEU A 224 24.56 -16.87 -16.33
C LEU A 224 23.94 -17.25 -14.97
N ARG A 225 22.93 -18.12 -14.95
CA ARG A 225 22.40 -18.63 -13.67
C ARG A 225 22.07 -20.11 -13.68
N ARG A 226 23.07 -20.96 -13.94
CA ARG A 226 23.02 -22.36 -13.50
C ARG A 226 24.38 -23.05 -13.55
N THR A 227 25.19 -22.81 -12.53
CA THR A 227 26.24 -23.75 -12.11
C THR A 227 26.26 -23.76 -10.58
N SER A 228 25.44 -24.61 -9.98
CA SER A 228 25.70 -25.13 -8.64
C SER A 228 25.97 -26.62 -8.79
N ALA A 229 27.15 -26.99 -8.30
CA ALA A 229 27.84 -28.27 -8.39
C ALA A 229 27.11 -29.43 -7.67
N PRO A 230 27.63 -30.67 -7.77
CA PRO A 230 26.87 -31.90 -7.63
C PRO A 230 26.87 -32.50 -6.22
N ALA A 231 25.91 -33.41 -6.03
CA ALA A 231 25.94 -34.62 -5.19
C ALA A 231 26.32 -34.47 -3.72
N ASP A 232 25.28 -34.43 -2.87
CA ASP A 232 25.31 -35.16 -1.61
C ASP A 232 24.01 -36.00 -1.54
N ASP A 233 24.17 -37.32 -1.69
CA ASP A 233 23.14 -38.34 -1.69
C ASP A 233 22.59 -38.51 -0.27
N SER A 234 21.53 -37.77 0.04
CA SER A 234 20.67 -38.00 1.19
C SER A 234 19.23 -37.99 0.71
N SER A 235 18.83 -39.10 0.12
CA SER A 235 17.48 -39.44 -0.33
C SER A 235 16.56 -39.67 0.87
N GLY A 236 16.32 -38.60 1.63
CA GLY A 236 15.08 -38.45 2.39
C GLY A 236 13.99 -38.05 1.40
N GLU A 237 13.19 -39.02 0.98
CA GLU A 237 11.97 -38.82 0.19
C GLU A 237 11.05 -37.84 0.94
N LYS A 238 11.21 -36.53 0.67
CA LYS A 238 10.28 -35.51 1.14
C LYS A 238 8.93 -35.89 0.52
N PRO A 239 7.89 -36.17 1.32
CA PRO A 239 6.56 -36.42 0.81
C PRO A 239 6.23 -35.29 -0.17
N LEU A 240 5.97 -35.64 -1.42
CA LEU A 240 5.55 -34.68 -2.44
C LEU A 240 4.34 -33.95 -1.85
N GLU A 241 4.57 -32.71 -1.42
CA GLU A 241 3.56 -31.87 -0.79
C GLU A 241 2.49 -31.64 -1.85
N GLN A 242 1.42 -32.44 -1.76
CA GLN A 242 0.32 -32.43 -2.69
C GLN A 242 -0.19 -30.99 -2.78
N PRO A 243 -0.30 -30.41 -4.00
CA PRO A 243 -0.74 -29.03 -4.15
C PRO A 243 -2.06 -28.86 -3.39
N PRO A 244 -2.20 -27.77 -2.60
CA PRO A 244 -3.38 -27.58 -1.77
C PRO A 244 -4.61 -27.67 -2.67
N ALA A 245 -5.60 -28.45 -2.24
CA ALA A 245 -6.85 -28.61 -2.97
C ALA A 245 -7.43 -27.21 -3.27
N PRO A 246 -7.98 -26.99 -4.49
CA PRO A 246 -8.62 -25.73 -4.80
C PRO A 246 -9.73 -25.45 -3.78
N PRO A 247 -9.90 -24.19 -3.35
CA PRO A 247 -10.90 -23.83 -2.35
C PRO A 247 -12.29 -24.22 -2.84
N SER A 248 -13.11 -24.76 -1.93
CA SER A 248 -14.48 -25.14 -2.27
C SER A 248 -15.36 -23.92 -2.50
N TRP A 249 -16.51 -24.11 -3.18
CA TRP A 249 -17.51 -23.06 -3.36
C TRP A 249 -17.97 -22.46 -2.02
N GLU A 250 -18.12 -23.29 -0.99
CA GLU A 250 -18.53 -22.86 0.35
C GLU A 250 -17.48 -21.96 1.01
N ASP A 251 -16.19 -22.27 0.83
CA ASP A 251 -15.09 -21.45 1.36
C ASP A 251 -15.06 -20.07 0.69
N VAL A 252 -15.28 -20.03 -0.63
CA VAL A 252 -15.35 -18.77 -1.39
C VAL A 252 -16.55 -17.93 -0.96
N SER A 253 -17.74 -18.55 -0.83
CA SER A 253 -18.96 -17.86 -0.37
C SER A 253 -18.78 -17.31 1.05
N ARG A 254 -18.29 -18.14 1.98
CA ARG A 254 -18.01 -17.71 3.37
C ARG A 254 -16.98 -16.58 3.41
N ALA A 255 -15.90 -16.68 2.64
CA ALA A 255 -14.89 -15.63 2.58
C ALA A 255 -15.43 -14.30 2.03
N LEU A 256 -16.31 -14.33 1.02
CA LEU A 256 -16.96 -13.15 0.49
C LEU A 256 -17.84 -12.48 1.54
N HIS A 257 -18.71 -13.24 2.22
CA HIS A 257 -19.60 -12.72 3.27
C HIS A 257 -18.83 -12.24 4.51
N ASP A 258 -17.77 -12.93 4.93
CA ASP A 258 -16.90 -12.51 6.04
C ASP A 258 -16.19 -11.16 5.76
N LEU A 259 -15.78 -10.94 4.51
CA LEU A 259 -15.05 -9.74 4.10
C LEU A 259 -15.96 -8.57 3.73
N VAL A 260 -17.26 -8.82 3.52
CA VAL A 260 -18.23 -7.76 3.25
C VAL A 260 -18.50 -7.00 4.54
N GLY A 261 -17.66 -6.00 4.79
CA GLY A 261 -17.92 -5.00 5.82
C GLY A 261 -19.12 -4.10 5.43
N PRO A 262 -19.16 -2.84 5.89
CA PRO A 262 -20.21 -1.90 5.49
C PRO A 262 -20.09 -1.43 4.01
N GLY A 263 -19.12 -1.94 3.26
CA GLY A 263 -18.92 -1.61 1.85
C GLY A 263 -19.87 -2.34 0.90
N ARG A 264 -19.77 -2.01 -0.40
CA ARG A 264 -20.57 -2.62 -1.48
C ARG A 264 -19.89 -3.77 -2.21
N GLY A 265 -18.73 -4.24 -1.75
CA GLY A 265 -18.04 -5.37 -2.38
C GLY A 265 -16.73 -5.72 -1.71
N VAL A 266 -16.01 -6.66 -2.32
CA VAL A 266 -14.74 -7.21 -1.82
C VAL A 266 -13.68 -7.13 -2.92
N LEU A 267 -12.51 -6.59 -2.60
CA LEU A 267 -11.37 -6.51 -3.54
C LEU A 267 -10.72 -7.89 -3.72
N LEU A 268 -10.21 -8.17 -4.93
CA LEU A 268 -9.53 -9.44 -5.22
C LEU A 268 -8.28 -9.67 -4.36
N THR A 269 -7.61 -8.61 -3.92
CA THR A 269 -6.45 -8.69 -3.04
C THR A 269 -6.83 -9.17 -1.64
N ALA A 270 -7.94 -8.68 -1.08
CA ALA A 270 -8.44 -9.13 0.21
C ALA A 270 -8.90 -10.60 0.15
N LEU A 271 -9.56 -10.98 -0.94
CA LEU A 271 -10.00 -12.36 -1.15
C LEU A 271 -8.82 -13.32 -1.34
N ARG A 272 -7.76 -12.90 -2.06
CA ARG A 272 -6.49 -13.65 -2.17
C ARG A 272 -5.91 -13.94 -0.78
N ASP A 273 -5.80 -12.91 0.05
CA ASP A 273 -5.18 -13.02 1.37
C ASP A 273 -6.00 -13.92 2.30
N ARG A 274 -7.34 -13.86 2.21
CA ARG A 274 -8.26 -14.71 3.00
C ARG A 274 -8.22 -16.18 2.58
N LEU A 275 -8.19 -16.46 1.27
CA LEU A 275 -8.14 -17.82 0.72
C LEU A 275 -6.71 -18.38 0.63
N ARG A 276 -5.69 -17.58 0.98
CA ARG A 276 -4.25 -17.93 0.88
C ARG A 276 -3.84 -18.38 -0.52
N LEU A 277 -4.42 -17.76 -1.54
CA LEU A 277 -4.09 -18.04 -2.94
C LEU A 277 -2.80 -17.28 -3.33
N PRO A 278 -1.98 -17.83 -4.25
CA PRO A 278 -0.68 -17.25 -4.58
C PRO A 278 -0.78 -15.87 -5.23
N ASP A 279 -1.79 -15.64 -6.07
CA ASP A 279 -1.99 -14.38 -6.78
C ASP A 279 -3.48 -14.06 -7.02
N THR A 280 -3.75 -12.87 -7.58
CA THR A 280 -5.12 -12.45 -7.92
C THR A 280 -5.65 -13.09 -9.20
N LYS A 281 -4.80 -13.75 -9.99
CA LYS A 281 -5.20 -14.48 -11.20
C LYS A 281 -5.85 -15.81 -10.81
N ALA A 282 -5.25 -16.54 -9.87
CA ALA A 282 -5.81 -17.73 -9.25
C ALA A 282 -7.16 -17.43 -8.59
N VAL A 283 -7.31 -16.28 -7.93
CA VAL A 283 -8.62 -15.85 -7.40
C VAL A 283 -9.65 -15.69 -8.53
N ARG A 284 -9.29 -15.06 -9.66
CA ARG A 284 -10.21 -14.90 -10.79
C ARG A 284 -10.59 -16.24 -11.41
N GLU A 285 -9.66 -17.19 -11.47
CA GLU A 285 -9.91 -18.54 -11.97
C GLU A 285 -10.88 -19.31 -11.07
N VAL A 286 -10.69 -19.26 -9.75
CA VAL A 286 -11.62 -19.83 -8.76
C VAL A 286 -13.00 -19.17 -8.86
N LEU A 287 -13.07 -17.84 -8.97
CA LEU A 287 -14.35 -17.13 -9.13
C LEU A 287 -15.05 -17.49 -10.44
N ALA A 288 -14.30 -17.62 -11.55
CA ALA A 288 -14.82 -18.03 -12.84
C ALA A 288 -15.32 -19.47 -12.83
N GLN A 289 -14.60 -20.39 -12.16
CA GLN A 289 -15.03 -21.78 -11.97
C GLN A 289 -16.39 -21.88 -11.25
N HIS A 290 -16.68 -20.93 -10.36
CA HIS A 290 -17.95 -20.84 -9.64
C HIS A 290 -18.97 -19.87 -10.27
N SER A 291 -18.72 -19.38 -11.49
CA SER A 291 -19.58 -18.43 -12.20
C SER A 291 -19.87 -17.13 -11.44
N ILE A 292 -18.94 -16.65 -10.62
CA ILE A 292 -19.05 -15.38 -9.88
C ILE A 292 -18.36 -14.28 -10.71
N PRO A 293 -19.11 -13.27 -11.21
CA PRO A 293 -18.52 -12.23 -12.05
C PRO A 293 -17.59 -11.31 -11.26
N THR A 294 -16.51 -10.87 -11.91
CA THR A 294 -15.58 -9.87 -11.36
C THR A 294 -15.78 -8.54 -12.08
N ARG A 295 -15.85 -7.44 -11.32
CA ARG A 295 -16.04 -6.09 -11.86
C ARG A 295 -14.81 -5.22 -11.61
N PRO A 296 -14.42 -4.34 -12.55
CA PRO A 296 -13.46 -3.28 -12.26
C PRO A 296 -14.12 -2.19 -11.39
N GLY A 297 -13.34 -1.50 -10.56
CA GLY A 297 -13.81 -0.30 -9.85
C GLY A 297 -14.76 -0.54 -8.66
N VAL A 298 -14.68 -1.71 -8.02
CA VAL A 298 -15.43 -2.01 -6.81
C VAL A 298 -14.90 -1.15 -5.65
N ARG A 299 -15.80 -0.38 -5.03
CA ARG A 299 -15.48 0.50 -3.90
C ARG A 299 -15.64 -0.24 -2.58
N THR A 300 -14.56 -0.27 -1.80
CA THR A 300 -14.51 -0.88 -0.46
C THR A 300 -13.89 0.10 0.52
N GLN A 301 -13.93 -0.20 1.83
CA GLN A 301 -13.23 0.62 2.83
C GLN A 301 -11.70 0.63 2.62
N ALA A 302 -11.15 -0.44 2.05
CA ALA A 302 -9.71 -0.55 1.75
C ALA A 302 -9.30 0.20 0.46
N GLY A 303 -10.26 0.80 -0.26
CA GLY A 303 -10.03 1.54 -1.49
C GLY A 303 -10.86 1.05 -2.67
N ASN A 304 -10.47 1.49 -3.87
CA ASN A 304 -11.14 1.20 -5.14
C ASN A 304 -10.24 0.30 -6.01
N GLY A 305 -10.80 -0.77 -6.57
CA GLY A 305 -10.04 -1.71 -7.41
C GLY A 305 -10.90 -2.83 -8.00
N PRO A 306 -10.29 -3.79 -8.72
CA PRO A 306 -11.02 -4.95 -9.21
C PRO A 306 -11.48 -5.84 -8.04
N GLY A 307 -12.73 -6.30 -8.11
CA GLY A 307 -13.36 -7.05 -7.02
C GLY A 307 -14.67 -7.72 -7.44
N VAL A 308 -15.39 -8.23 -6.45
CA VAL A 308 -16.75 -8.77 -6.59
C VAL A 308 -17.71 -7.80 -5.92
N HIS A 309 -18.76 -7.38 -6.63
CA HIS A 309 -19.80 -6.51 -6.07
C HIS A 309 -20.74 -7.33 -5.20
N ARG A 310 -21.34 -6.72 -4.16
CA ARG A 310 -22.23 -7.40 -3.21
C ARG A 310 -23.43 -8.06 -3.90
N ASP A 311 -23.91 -7.49 -5.00
CA ASP A 311 -25.04 -8.04 -5.77
C ASP A 311 -24.67 -9.33 -6.52
N ASP A 312 -23.37 -9.58 -6.72
CA ASP A 312 -22.85 -10.77 -7.39
C ASP A 312 -22.50 -11.88 -6.39
N PHE A 313 -22.86 -11.72 -5.11
CA PHE A 313 -22.50 -12.69 -4.08
C PHE A 313 -23.38 -13.93 -4.19
N PRO A 314 -22.80 -15.14 -4.09
CA PRO A 314 -23.59 -16.34 -3.93
C PRO A 314 -24.44 -16.25 -2.65
N ALA A 315 -25.58 -16.95 -2.65
CA ALA A 315 -26.36 -17.13 -1.44
C ALA A 315 -25.45 -17.67 -0.33
N PRO A 316 -25.55 -17.15 0.91
CA PRO A 316 -24.74 -17.65 2.01
C PRO A 316 -25.01 -19.16 2.16
N PRO A 317 -23.98 -19.97 2.45
CA PRO A 317 -24.21 -21.39 2.72
C PRO A 317 -25.24 -21.49 3.85
N PRO A 318 -26.14 -22.49 3.83
CA PRO A 318 -27.09 -22.69 4.91
C PRO A 318 -26.29 -22.71 6.20
N SER A 319 -26.59 -21.77 7.11
CA SER A 319 -25.94 -21.76 8.41
C SER A 319 -26.08 -23.17 8.98
N PRO A 320 -24.99 -23.80 9.45
CA PRO A 320 -25.09 -25.15 10.00
C PRO A 320 -26.23 -25.10 11.00
N ALA A 321 -27.26 -25.91 10.74
CA ALA A 321 -28.47 -25.91 11.55
C ALA A 321 -27.98 -25.97 13.00
N ALA A 322 -28.37 -24.97 13.79
CA ALA A 322 -27.97 -24.91 15.19
C ALA A 322 -28.17 -26.33 15.75
N PRO A 323 -27.14 -26.93 16.38
CA PRO A 323 -27.25 -28.30 16.87
C PRO A 323 -28.58 -28.39 17.60
N PRO A 324 -29.43 -29.38 17.27
CA PRO A 324 -30.81 -29.43 17.76
C PRO A 324 -30.77 -29.11 19.25
N VAL A 325 -31.31 -27.94 19.59
CA VAL A 325 -31.41 -27.51 20.98
C VAL A 325 -32.21 -28.61 21.64
N GLY A 326 -31.55 -29.37 22.52
CA GLY A 326 -32.04 -30.66 22.99
C GLY A 326 -33.52 -30.59 23.36
N ASP A 327 -34.24 -31.67 23.01
CA ASP A 327 -35.70 -31.80 23.18
C ASP A 327 -36.18 -31.07 24.43
N VAL A 328 -36.93 -29.98 24.22
CA VAL A 328 -37.54 -29.22 25.30
C VAL A 328 -38.59 -30.12 25.93
N VAL A 329 -38.25 -30.71 27.07
CA VAL A 329 -39.17 -31.51 27.86
C VAL A 329 -40.35 -30.62 28.27
N ALA A 330 -41.58 -31.11 28.07
CA ALA A 330 -42.79 -30.42 28.47
C ALA A 330 -42.71 -29.97 29.94
N GLY A 331 -42.55 -28.66 30.16
CA GLY A 331 -42.33 -28.06 31.48
C GLY A 331 -41.17 -27.06 31.56
N GLN A 332 -40.28 -27.03 30.57
CA GLN A 332 -39.19 -26.05 30.52
C GLN A 332 -39.68 -24.74 29.88
N ARG A 333 -39.55 -23.61 30.59
CA ARG A 333 -39.97 -22.29 30.10
C ARG A 333 -39.18 -21.92 28.84
N THR A 334 -39.90 -21.52 27.78
CA THR A 334 -39.40 -21.27 26.41
C THR A 334 -38.63 -19.95 26.23
N ASN A 335 -38.09 -19.37 27.29
CA ASN A 335 -37.25 -18.18 27.18
C ASN A 335 -35.79 -18.62 27.44
N ASN A 336 -34.99 -18.62 26.38
CA ASN A 336 -33.53 -18.78 26.42
C ASN A 336 -32.81 -17.41 26.47
N ASN A 337 -33.59 -16.33 26.63
CA ASN A 337 -33.08 -14.95 26.67
C ASN A 337 -33.06 -14.36 28.08
N GLU A 338 -33.50 -15.08 29.12
CA GLU A 338 -33.14 -14.70 30.49
C GLU A 338 -31.63 -14.94 30.64
N PRO A 339 -30.83 -13.87 30.79
CA PRO A 339 -29.42 -14.05 31.11
C PRO A 339 -29.37 -14.84 32.42
N THR A 340 -28.81 -16.06 32.37
CA THR A 340 -28.51 -16.82 33.57
C THR A 340 -27.76 -15.87 34.51
N PRO A 341 -28.28 -15.59 35.72
CA PRO A 341 -27.65 -14.62 36.59
C PRO A 341 -26.24 -15.11 36.86
N GLU A 342 -25.24 -14.37 36.38
CA GLU A 342 -23.85 -14.71 36.64
C GLU A 342 -23.66 -14.83 38.15
N PRO A 343 -22.91 -15.84 38.62
CA PRO A 343 -22.62 -15.97 40.04
C PRO A 343 -21.91 -14.70 40.54
N TRP A 344 -22.26 -14.28 41.75
CA TRP A 344 -21.67 -13.08 42.36
C TRP A 344 -20.16 -13.21 42.43
N SER A 345 -19.44 -12.21 41.93
CA SER A 345 -17.99 -12.18 42.06
C SER A 345 -17.57 -11.96 43.51
N ALA A 346 -16.37 -12.39 43.89
CA ALA A 346 -15.84 -12.21 45.25
C ALA A 346 -15.84 -10.73 45.70
N ARG A 347 -15.66 -9.80 44.75
CA ARG A 347 -15.71 -8.36 45.00
C ARG A 347 -17.12 -7.87 45.32
N GLU A 348 -18.12 -8.35 44.57
CA GLU A 348 -19.53 -7.99 44.79
C GLU A 348 -20.07 -8.59 46.08
N LEU A 349 -19.66 -9.81 46.43
CA LEU A 349 -19.95 -10.41 47.73
C LEU A 349 -19.40 -9.58 48.89
N GLN A 350 -18.18 -9.04 48.73
CA GLN A 350 -17.59 -8.16 49.74
C GLN A 350 -18.29 -6.79 49.81
N GLN A 351 -18.80 -6.28 48.70
CA GLN A 351 -19.51 -5.00 48.61
C GLN A 351 -20.99 -5.10 49.04
N GLY A 352 -21.59 -6.28 48.97
CA GLY A 352 -22.99 -6.52 49.30
C GLY A 352 -24.00 -6.07 48.22
N PHE A 353 -23.52 -5.59 47.07
CA PHE A 353 -24.33 -5.23 45.92
C PHE A 353 -23.56 -5.41 44.61
N ARG A 354 -24.29 -5.52 43.48
CA ARG A 354 -23.76 -5.49 42.11
C ARG A 354 -24.53 -4.54 41.22
N ILE A 355 -23.88 -4.04 40.16
CA ILE A 355 -24.48 -3.12 39.18
C ILE A 355 -24.71 -3.92 37.89
N VAL A 356 -25.97 -4.08 37.49
CA VAL A 356 -26.38 -4.84 36.29
C VAL A 356 -26.93 -3.86 35.26
N PRO A 357 -26.59 -3.97 33.96
CA PRO A 357 -27.22 -3.16 32.91
C PRO A 357 -28.74 -3.36 32.91
N ASP A 358 -29.48 -2.26 32.85
CA ASP A 358 -30.95 -2.27 32.84
C ASP A 358 -31.48 -1.81 31.49
N PRO A 359 -31.64 -2.73 30.52
CA PRO A 359 -32.02 -2.37 29.16
C PRO A 359 -33.43 -1.77 29.08
N GLU A 360 -34.29 -1.97 30.07
CA GLU A 360 -35.64 -1.40 30.10
C GLU A 360 -35.63 0.13 30.21
N TYR A 361 -34.57 0.70 30.81
CA TYR A 361 -34.37 2.14 30.95
C TYR A 361 -33.33 2.71 29.96
N GLY A 362 -32.90 1.90 28.99
CA GLY A 362 -31.99 2.28 27.91
C GLY A 362 -30.55 1.76 28.06
N PRO A 363 -29.73 1.88 27.01
CA PRO A 363 -28.41 1.22 26.93
C PRO A 363 -27.37 1.74 27.93
N ALA A 364 -27.63 2.89 28.56
CA ALA A 364 -26.77 3.49 29.58
C ALA A 364 -27.33 3.31 31.01
N ALA A 365 -28.53 2.76 31.16
CA ALA A 365 -29.14 2.58 32.46
C ALA A 365 -28.58 1.34 33.16
N SER A 366 -28.48 1.43 34.48
CA SER A 366 -28.00 0.33 35.32
C SER A 366 -28.82 0.26 36.60
N ARG A 367 -29.08 -0.97 37.04
CA ARG A 367 -29.80 -1.29 38.27
C ARG A 367 -28.83 -1.85 39.29
N VAL A 368 -29.01 -1.44 40.54
CA VAL A 368 -28.24 -1.98 41.68
C VAL A 368 -29.03 -3.14 42.29
N GLU A 369 -28.43 -4.32 42.31
CA GLU A 369 -28.96 -5.49 42.99
C GLU A 369 -28.24 -5.70 44.32
N TYR A 370 -29.00 -5.81 45.41
CA TYR A 370 -28.45 -6.03 46.75
C TYR A 370 -28.48 -7.52 47.12
N LEU A 371 -27.42 -7.97 47.80
CA LEU A 371 -27.34 -9.32 48.32
C LEU A 371 -28.34 -9.45 49.47
N HIS A 372 -29.49 -10.06 49.21
CA HIS A 372 -30.46 -10.35 50.26
C HIS A 372 -29.83 -11.34 51.25
N LYS A 373 -29.47 -10.85 52.43
CA LYS A 373 -29.15 -11.72 53.57
C LYS A 373 -30.45 -12.42 53.96
N LYS A 374 -30.55 -13.72 53.68
CA LYS A 374 -31.56 -14.56 54.35
C LYS A 374 -31.31 -14.43 55.84
N THR A 375 -32.29 -13.87 56.55
CA THR A 375 -32.30 -13.73 58.00
C THR A 375 -32.73 -15.03 58.66
#